data_AF-A0A960TEL9-F1
#
_entry.id   AF-A0A960TEL9-F1
#
_cell.length_a   1.000
_cell.length_b   1.000
_cell.length_c   1.000
_cell.angle_alpha   90.00
_cell.angle_beta   90.00
_cell.angle_gamma   90.00
#
_symmetry.space_group_name_H-M   'P 1'
#
loop_
_entity.id
_entity.type
_entity.pdbx_description
1 polymer ?
#
loop_
_entity_poly.entity_id
_entity_poly.type
_entity_poly.pdbx_seq_one_letter_code
_entity_poly.pdbx_strand_id
1 'polypeptide(L)'
;MQFLTELVRDQAQNPLTQALLLGLSTFIAEDPAILLASSLSAAGIVSTKYAFVGILLGIAVGDLLLYLLGRGGYGLLPDKIRNHPHLKKMQSFVRRYGIYAVLLSRFVPGMRLPVFTAAGLARMDARIFGLAVLIASAGWTTLVFFLSLGPLRYFLERMDSPWLAALFLILIILVYMLISSRVRGNVEKMELEADGQHSGIRMLACGPVQASQLAFLPSSSVFEFWHPGYFYLPIIAHYTYLSARYRSIGLPVLANPGIRMGGLIGESKQEIYDSAGPLARRHILKSFAFSIRRTRSHHFLLSSGGHVREVGLHTIGPACLGLLQKNGMGLPVVCKPDRGQRGDGVSFLDNQQQLEAKLQSIARSVPSGAEVLYLFQKPASHACEAGVFYIRHPDGSVRITSITLKVFPVLQGNGSSSLEELLDEIPVLKARKQIYRRRLDLAEIPKSGEYVWLVRSGNHKQGCIFLDGSSLRTRALEKSLDAVCRDLPDFYFGRLDVRFPDIESFRAGKHLQIVEINGAGAEATHIWDPGAPLLESYGSLFYHWDLLFAIGAANRSAELRPPSGIQLLREFLSYQKLARDYGVSD
;
A
#
# COMPACT_ATOMS: atom_id res chain seq x y z
N MET A 1 -40.35 -54.43 32.38
CA MET A 1 -39.34 -53.62 33.12
C MET A 1 -37.93 -54.11 32.82
N GLN A 2 -37.51 -55.33 33.20
CA GLN A 2 -36.15 -55.84 32.92
C GLN A 2 -35.74 -55.81 31.44
N PHE A 3 -36.61 -56.27 30.52
CA PHE A 3 -36.36 -56.21 29.08
C PHE A 3 -36.08 -54.78 28.56
N LEU A 4 -36.80 -53.78 29.07
CA LEU A 4 -36.58 -52.38 28.69
C LEU A 4 -35.26 -51.84 29.25
N THR A 5 -34.90 -52.22 30.48
CA THR A 5 -33.64 -51.81 31.10
C THR A 5 -32.43 -52.42 30.41
N GLU A 6 -32.51 -53.70 30.01
CA GLU A 6 -31.48 -54.39 29.24
C GLU A 6 -31.34 -53.80 27.83
N LEU A 7 -32.47 -53.56 27.15
CA LEU A 7 -32.46 -52.89 25.84
C LEU A 7 -31.82 -51.50 25.91
N VAL A 8 -32.15 -50.69 26.93
CA VAL A 8 -31.55 -49.37 27.12
C VAL A 8 -30.05 -49.47 27.43
N ARG A 9 -29.63 -50.44 28.24
CA ARG A 9 -28.21 -50.66 28.57
C ARG A 9 -27.40 -51.09 27.35
N ASP A 10 -27.92 -52.03 26.56
CA ASP A 10 -27.27 -52.50 25.32
C ASP A 10 -27.17 -51.37 24.28
N GLN A 11 -28.23 -50.57 24.13
CA GLN A 11 -28.20 -49.42 23.23
C GLN A 11 -27.27 -48.31 23.73
N ALA A 12 -27.14 -48.12 25.05
CA ALA A 12 -26.21 -47.15 25.63
C ALA A 12 -24.73 -47.53 25.41
N GLN A 13 -24.44 -48.81 25.24
CA GLN A 13 -23.09 -49.32 24.92
C GLN A 13 -22.82 -49.43 23.42
N ASN A 14 -23.83 -49.26 22.57
CA ASN A 14 -23.68 -49.30 21.12
C ASN A 14 -22.90 -48.06 20.61
N PRO A 15 -21.72 -48.23 19.98
CA PRO A 15 -20.89 -47.12 19.52
C PRO A 15 -21.58 -46.19 18.51
N LEU A 16 -22.50 -46.71 17.70
CA LEU A 16 -23.26 -45.91 16.73
C LEU A 16 -24.30 -45.03 17.42
N THR A 17 -24.99 -45.59 18.43
CA THR A 17 -25.95 -44.84 19.24
C THR A 17 -25.25 -43.73 20.02
N GLN A 18 -24.08 -44.03 20.60
CA GLN A 18 -23.24 -43.03 21.26
C GLN A 18 -22.79 -41.91 20.31
N ALA A 19 -22.32 -42.27 19.10
CA ALA A 19 -21.93 -41.30 18.07
C ALA A 19 -23.11 -40.40 17.65
N LEU A 20 -24.30 -40.98 17.49
CA LEU A 20 -25.50 -40.24 17.14
C LEU A 20 -25.90 -39.26 18.24
N LEU A 21 -25.92 -39.69 19.50
CA LEU A 21 -26.26 -38.83 20.64
C LEU A 21 -25.26 -37.68 20.79
N LEU A 22 -23.97 -37.95 20.63
CA LEU A 22 -22.94 -36.90 20.62
C LEU A 22 -23.13 -35.94 19.46
N GLY A 23 -23.44 -36.44 18.26
CA GLY A 23 -23.77 -35.62 17.09
C GLY A 23 -25.00 -34.74 17.33
N LEU A 24 -26.04 -35.24 17.98
CA LEU A 24 -27.24 -34.47 18.33
C LEU A 24 -26.94 -33.37 19.37
N SER A 25 -26.00 -33.62 20.28
CA SER A 25 -25.61 -32.61 21.28
C SER A 25 -25.00 -31.34 20.67
N THR A 26 -24.42 -31.42 19.47
CA THR A 26 -23.80 -30.26 18.80
C THR A 26 -24.82 -29.20 18.39
N PHE A 27 -26.10 -29.56 18.27
CA PHE A 27 -27.19 -28.65 17.94
C PHE A 27 -27.56 -27.74 19.12
N ILE A 28 -27.28 -28.16 20.34
CA ILE A 28 -27.51 -27.37 21.55
C ILE A 28 -26.29 -26.48 21.78
N ALA A 29 -25.10 -27.07 21.83
CA ALA A 29 -23.86 -26.35 22.05
C ALA A 29 -22.69 -27.11 21.39
N GLU A 30 -22.26 -26.62 20.23
CA GLU A 30 -21.22 -27.26 19.42
C GLU A 30 -19.89 -27.45 20.17
N ASP A 31 -19.29 -26.35 20.66
CA ASP A 31 -17.94 -26.42 21.24
C ASP A 31 -17.90 -27.26 22.55
N PRO A 32 -18.87 -27.14 23.48
CA PRO A 32 -18.99 -28.06 24.62
C PRO A 32 -19.19 -29.52 24.23
N ALA A 33 -19.93 -29.81 23.15
CA ALA A 33 -20.13 -31.17 22.66
C ALA A 33 -18.82 -31.80 22.17
N ILE A 34 -17.96 -31.02 21.49
CA ILE A 34 -16.61 -31.48 21.07
C ILE A 34 -15.78 -31.86 22.31
N LEU A 35 -15.76 -31.00 23.34
CA LEU A 35 -15.00 -31.23 24.57
C LEU A 35 -15.54 -32.44 25.35
N LEU A 36 -16.87 -32.59 25.43
CA LEU A 36 -17.52 -33.74 26.05
C LEU A 36 -17.14 -35.04 25.33
N ALA A 37 -17.26 -35.08 24.00
CA ALA A 37 -16.93 -36.24 23.19
C ALA A 37 -15.45 -36.63 23.31
N SER A 38 -14.55 -35.64 23.32
CA SER A 38 -13.14 -35.85 23.59
C SER A 38 -12.90 -36.42 24.98
N SER A 39 -13.57 -35.89 26.01
CA SER A 39 -13.39 -36.32 27.41
C SER A 39 -13.89 -37.75 27.63
N LEU A 40 -15.05 -38.10 27.07
CA LEU A 40 -15.60 -39.46 27.10
C LEU A 40 -14.71 -40.45 26.35
N SER A 41 -14.08 -40.02 25.26
CA SER A 41 -13.08 -40.82 24.54
C SER A 41 -11.81 -41.03 25.37
N ALA A 42 -11.36 -39.99 26.07
CA ALA A 42 -10.19 -40.05 26.94
C ALA A 42 -10.40 -40.95 28.17
N ALA A 43 -11.64 -41.09 28.62
CA ALA A 43 -12.05 -41.98 29.70
C ALA A 43 -12.29 -43.43 29.23
N GLY A 44 -12.18 -43.71 27.92
CA GLY A 44 -12.44 -45.04 27.35
C GLY A 44 -13.91 -45.44 27.32
N ILE A 45 -14.84 -44.53 27.61
CA ILE A 45 -16.28 -44.78 27.66
C ILE A 45 -16.86 -44.88 26.24
N VAL A 46 -16.35 -44.06 25.32
CA VAL A 46 -16.75 -44.02 23.92
C VAL A 46 -15.51 -44.21 23.05
N SER A 47 -15.64 -44.97 21.97
CA SER A 47 -14.55 -45.11 21.02
C SER A 47 -14.26 -43.78 20.30
N THR A 48 -12.99 -43.37 20.31
CA THR A 48 -12.50 -42.12 19.70
C THR A 48 -12.95 -41.94 18.26
N LYS A 49 -12.94 -43.03 17.47
CA LYS A 49 -13.36 -43.00 16.06
C LYS A 49 -14.83 -42.63 15.93
N TYR A 50 -15.70 -43.27 16.71
CA TYR A 50 -17.15 -43.06 16.65
C TYR A 50 -17.54 -41.70 17.23
N ALA A 51 -16.93 -41.28 18.34
CA ALA A 51 -17.11 -39.95 18.90
C ALA A 51 -16.74 -38.84 17.91
N PHE A 52 -15.57 -38.93 17.28
CA PHE A 52 -15.09 -37.95 16.32
C PHE A 52 -16.01 -37.85 15.08
N VAL A 53 -16.36 -39.00 14.49
CA VAL A 53 -17.25 -39.03 13.31
C VAL A 53 -18.64 -38.52 13.65
N GLY A 54 -19.21 -38.90 14.80
CA GLY A 54 -20.52 -38.44 15.25
C GLY A 54 -20.58 -36.92 15.41
N ILE A 55 -19.57 -36.33 16.07
CA ILE A 55 -19.45 -34.88 16.22
C ILE A 55 -19.26 -34.18 14.88
N LEU A 56 -18.35 -34.65 14.03
CA LEU A 56 -18.09 -34.03 12.74
C LEU A 56 -19.34 -34.01 11.85
N LEU A 57 -20.08 -35.11 11.81
CA LEU A 57 -21.34 -35.21 11.07
C LEU A 57 -22.42 -34.31 11.68
N GLY A 58 -22.59 -34.31 13.01
CA GLY A 58 -23.55 -33.46 13.69
C GLY A 58 -23.36 -31.98 13.36
N ILE A 59 -22.10 -31.52 13.38
CA ILE A 59 -21.78 -30.13 13.04
C ILE A 59 -22.01 -29.83 11.56
N ALA A 60 -21.53 -30.68 10.66
CA ALA A 60 -21.71 -30.47 9.23
C ALA A 60 -23.20 -30.41 8.85
N VAL A 61 -24.04 -31.24 9.47
CA VAL A 61 -25.49 -31.22 9.29
C VAL A 61 -26.09 -29.92 9.86
N GLY A 62 -25.70 -29.50 11.07
CA GLY A 62 -26.15 -28.24 11.65
C GLY A 62 -25.84 -27.02 10.78
N ASP A 63 -24.61 -26.93 10.26
CA ASP A 63 -24.17 -25.85 9.37
C ASP A 63 -24.94 -25.85 8.04
N LEU A 64 -25.23 -27.04 7.49
CA LEU A 64 -26.05 -27.17 6.29
C LEU A 64 -27.50 -26.73 6.54
N LEU A 65 -28.07 -27.02 7.71
CA LEU A 65 -29.41 -26.57 8.09
C LEU A 65 -29.49 -25.05 8.19
N LEU A 66 -28.46 -24.38 8.73
CA LEU A 66 -28.39 -22.91 8.75
C LEU A 66 -28.40 -22.32 7.34
N TYR A 67 -27.65 -22.93 6.42
CA TYR A 67 -27.64 -22.54 5.02
C TYR A 67 -29.00 -22.78 4.33
N LEU A 68 -29.64 -23.92 4.56
CA LEU A 68 -30.96 -24.23 4.01
C LEU A 68 -32.03 -23.29 4.57
N LEU A 69 -31.94 -22.92 5.84
CA LEU A 69 -32.79 -21.91 6.47
C LEU A 69 -32.66 -20.56 5.76
N GLY A 70 -31.45 -20.16 5.38
CA GLY A 70 -31.24 -18.97 4.55
C GLY A 70 -31.79 -19.09 3.13
N ARG A 71 -31.61 -20.25 2.48
CA ARG A 71 -31.95 -20.49 1.08
C ARG A 71 -33.46 -20.64 0.84
N GLY A 72 -34.17 -21.29 1.77
CA GLY A 72 -35.60 -21.58 1.67
C GLY A 72 -36.48 -20.80 2.67
N GLY A 73 -35.95 -20.46 3.84
CA GLY A 73 -36.71 -19.81 4.92
C GLY A 73 -36.85 -18.29 4.79
N TYR A 74 -36.09 -17.64 3.89
CA TYR A 74 -36.14 -16.17 3.74
C TYR A 74 -37.53 -15.63 3.39
N GLY A 75 -38.32 -16.36 2.59
CA GLY A 75 -39.68 -15.96 2.24
C GLY A 75 -40.67 -15.98 3.42
N LEU A 76 -40.33 -16.70 4.48
CA LEU A 76 -41.14 -16.88 5.69
C LEU A 76 -40.78 -15.89 6.80
N LEU A 77 -39.69 -15.11 6.64
CA LEU A 77 -39.23 -14.16 7.64
C LEU A 77 -40.05 -12.84 7.57
N PRO A 78 -40.42 -12.24 8.72
CA PRO A 78 -41.03 -10.92 8.77
C PRO A 78 -40.19 -9.83 8.10
N ASP A 79 -40.83 -8.82 7.51
CA ASP A 79 -40.15 -7.69 6.82
C ASP A 79 -39.14 -6.94 7.70
N LYS A 80 -39.42 -6.87 9.01
CA LYS A 80 -38.52 -6.25 10.00
C LYS A 80 -37.16 -6.96 10.10
N ILE A 81 -37.14 -8.28 9.94
CA ILE A 81 -35.91 -9.10 9.98
C ILE A 81 -35.23 -9.07 8.61
N ARG A 82 -36.01 -9.16 7.52
CA ARG A 82 -35.49 -9.10 6.14
C ARG A 82 -34.79 -7.78 5.82
N ASN A 83 -35.29 -6.67 6.36
CA ASN A 83 -34.73 -5.34 6.17
C ASN A 83 -33.73 -4.92 7.26
N HIS A 84 -33.40 -5.81 8.21
CA HIS A 84 -32.50 -5.48 9.29
C HIS A 84 -31.07 -5.16 8.75
N PRO A 85 -30.44 -4.05 9.19
CA PRO A 85 -29.12 -3.63 8.69
C PRO A 85 -28.05 -4.72 8.79
N HIS A 86 -28.04 -5.49 9.88
CA HIS A 86 -27.09 -6.60 10.07
C HIS A 86 -27.25 -7.71 9.04
N LEU A 87 -28.46 -8.02 8.56
CA LEU A 87 -28.65 -9.08 7.57
C LEU A 87 -28.11 -8.65 6.20
N LYS A 88 -28.34 -7.38 5.82
CA LYS A 88 -27.75 -6.78 4.62
C LYS A 88 -26.22 -6.75 4.69
N LYS A 89 -25.67 -6.41 5.86
CA LYS A 89 -24.23 -6.43 6.17
C LYS A 89 -23.58 -7.81 5.97
N MET A 90 -24.28 -8.88 6.37
CA MET A 90 -23.76 -10.25 6.22
C MET A 90 -23.87 -10.76 4.77
N GLN A 91 -24.92 -10.35 4.05
CA GLN A 91 -25.04 -10.66 2.62
C GLN A 91 -23.94 -10.00 1.79
N SER A 92 -23.60 -8.74 2.06
CA SER A 92 -22.51 -8.05 1.36
C SER A 92 -21.15 -8.70 1.66
N PHE A 93 -20.91 -9.09 2.91
CA PHE A 93 -19.72 -9.83 3.33
C PHE A 93 -19.57 -11.15 2.55
N VAL A 94 -20.64 -11.96 2.46
CA VAL A 94 -20.62 -13.22 1.71
C VAL A 94 -20.45 -12.98 0.20
N ARG A 95 -21.09 -11.96 -0.38
CA ARG A 95 -20.91 -11.62 -1.80
C ARG A 95 -19.48 -11.20 -2.13
N ARG A 96 -18.79 -10.51 -1.21
CA ARG A 96 -17.42 -10.01 -1.40
C ARG A 96 -16.36 -11.09 -1.24
N TYR A 97 -16.48 -11.93 -0.21
CA TYR A 97 -15.45 -12.92 0.14
C TYR A 97 -15.75 -14.35 -0.32
N GLY A 98 -16.99 -14.62 -0.77
CA GLY A 98 -17.39 -15.93 -1.30
C GLY A 98 -17.10 -17.06 -0.32
N ILE A 99 -16.36 -18.07 -0.79
CA ILE A 99 -15.98 -19.25 0.00
C ILE A 99 -15.15 -18.90 1.25
N TYR A 100 -14.33 -17.85 1.19
CA TYR A 100 -13.50 -17.43 2.31
C TYR A 100 -14.33 -16.89 3.47
N ALA A 101 -15.49 -16.29 3.22
CA ALA A 101 -16.41 -15.87 4.29
C ALA A 101 -16.84 -17.07 5.14
N VAL A 102 -17.18 -18.18 4.49
CA VAL A 102 -17.66 -19.43 5.11
C VAL A 102 -16.54 -20.09 5.93
N LEU A 103 -15.32 -20.12 5.39
CA LEU A 103 -14.15 -20.66 6.10
C LEU A 103 -13.78 -19.81 7.32
N LEU A 104 -13.73 -18.48 7.15
CA LEU A 104 -13.29 -17.56 8.20
C LEU A 104 -14.33 -17.41 9.33
N SER A 105 -15.62 -17.51 9.03
CA SER A 105 -16.66 -17.42 10.05
C SER A 105 -16.56 -18.52 11.12
N ARG A 106 -15.85 -19.61 10.83
CA ARG A 106 -15.61 -20.69 11.80
C ARG A 106 -14.69 -20.28 12.94
N PHE A 107 -13.72 -19.41 12.65
CA PHE A 107 -12.73 -18.94 13.60
C PHE A 107 -13.23 -17.73 14.42
N VAL A 108 -14.45 -17.28 14.17
CA VAL A 108 -15.06 -16.13 14.86
C VAL A 108 -16.38 -16.56 15.51
N PRO A 109 -16.43 -16.70 16.85
CA PRO A 109 -17.64 -17.06 17.56
C PRO A 109 -18.81 -16.11 17.25
N GLY A 110 -20.00 -16.69 17.06
CA GLY A 110 -21.22 -15.96 16.71
C GLY A 110 -21.35 -15.58 15.23
N MET A 111 -20.32 -15.74 14.38
CA MET A 111 -20.40 -15.40 12.96
C MET A 111 -21.01 -16.52 12.07
N ARG A 112 -20.96 -17.77 12.52
CA ARG A 112 -21.47 -18.94 11.77
C ARG A 112 -22.93 -18.80 11.37
N LEU A 113 -23.81 -18.56 12.35
CA LEU A 113 -25.24 -18.39 12.12
C LEU A 113 -25.54 -17.29 11.11
N PRO A 114 -25.05 -16.04 11.26
CA PRO A 114 -25.34 -14.98 10.30
C PRO A 114 -24.68 -15.20 8.93
N VAL A 115 -23.46 -15.75 8.85
CA VAL A 115 -22.77 -15.95 7.57
C VAL A 115 -23.37 -17.12 6.77
N PHE A 116 -23.67 -18.25 7.41
CA PHE A 116 -24.21 -19.42 6.71
C PHE A 116 -25.64 -19.19 6.24
N THR A 117 -26.47 -18.54 7.07
CA THR A 117 -27.81 -18.10 6.64
C THR A 117 -27.73 -17.06 5.51
N ALA A 118 -26.81 -16.08 5.59
CA ALA A 118 -26.60 -15.11 4.51
C ALA A 118 -26.08 -15.76 3.22
N ALA A 119 -25.25 -16.80 3.30
CA ALA A 119 -24.78 -17.56 2.14
C ALA A 119 -25.92 -18.32 1.44
N GLY A 120 -26.83 -18.91 2.22
CA GLY A 120 -28.06 -19.50 1.71
C GLY A 120 -28.95 -18.49 0.99
N LEU A 121 -29.14 -17.32 1.62
CA LEU A 121 -29.92 -16.21 1.09
C LEU A 121 -29.32 -15.63 -0.20
N ALA A 122 -27.99 -15.52 -0.25
CA ALA A 122 -27.27 -15.12 -1.46
C ALA A 122 -27.27 -16.20 -2.56
N ARG A 123 -27.90 -17.35 -2.33
CA ARG A 123 -27.98 -18.50 -3.24
C ARG A 123 -26.60 -19.01 -3.70
N MET A 124 -25.61 -19.00 -2.80
CA MET A 124 -24.32 -19.64 -3.05
C MET A 124 -24.52 -21.09 -3.51
N ASP A 125 -23.64 -21.61 -4.37
CA ASP A 125 -23.76 -22.99 -4.82
C ASP A 125 -23.65 -23.97 -3.63
N ALA A 126 -24.61 -24.90 -3.53
CA ALA A 126 -24.71 -25.80 -2.38
C ALA A 126 -23.53 -26.78 -2.28
N ARG A 127 -22.92 -27.16 -3.42
CA ARG A 127 -21.77 -28.07 -3.45
C ARG A 127 -20.52 -27.35 -2.95
N ILE A 128 -20.32 -26.11 -3.39
CA ILE A 128 -19.21 -25.26 -2.94
C ILE A 128 -19.34 -24.96 -1.44
N PHE A 129 -20.53 -24.58 -0.99
CA PHE A 129 -20.80 -24.34 0.41
C PHE A 129 -20.56 -25.59 1.26
N GLY A 130 -21.12 -26.74 0.86
CA GLY A 130 -20.97 -28.00 1.56
C GLY A 130 -19.52 -28.45 1.68
N LEU A 131 -18.73 -28.32 0.61
CA LEU A 131 -17.29 -28.65 0.64
C LEU A 131 -16.52 -27.72 1.59
N ALA A 132 -16.81 -26.42 1.55
CA ALA A 132 -16.17 -25.43 2.43
C ALA A 132 -16.48 -25.71 3.91
N VAL A 133 -17.74 -26.01 4.23
CA VAL A 133 -18.17 -26.38 5.57
C VAL A 133 -17.50 -27.67 6.03
N LEU A 134 -17.44 -28.70 5.19
CA LEU A 134 -16.78 -29.96 5.53
C LEU A 134 -15.29 -29.76 5.84
N ILE A 135 -14.57 -28.98 5.01
CA ILE A 135 -13.16 -28.69 5.23
C ILE A 135 -12.96 -27.90 6.52
N ALA A 136 -13.76 -26.84 6.73
CA ALA A 136 -13.69 -26.04 7.95
C ALA A 136 -14.05 -26.86 9.20
N SER A 137 -15.07 -27.73 9.11
CA SER A 137 -15.51 -28.59 10.21
C SER A 137 -14.48 -29.63 10.55
N ALA A 138 -13.95 -30.33 9.54
CA ALA A 138 -12.88 -31.29 9.76
C ALA A 138 -11.67 -30.61 10.41
N GLY A 139 -11.25 -29.44 9.91
CA GLY A 139 -10.13 -28.69 10.46
C GLY A 139 -10.34 -28.28 11.93
N TRP A 140 -11.47 -27.61 12.22
CA TRP A 140 -11.78 -27.12 13.56
C TRP A 140 -12.01 -28.27 14.56
N THR A 141 -12.84 -29.25 14.20
CA THR A 141 -13.12 -30.39 15.06
C THR A 141 -11.87 -31.20 15.32
N THR A 142 -11.01 -31.44 14.31
CA THR A 142 -9.72 -32.13 14.53
C THR A 142 -8.84 -31.35 15.50
N LEU A 143 -8.71 -30.04 15.28
CA LEU A 143 -7.90 -29.18 16.13
C LEU A 143 -8.37 -29.24 17.58
N VAL A 144 -9.64 -28.92 17.84
CA VAL A 144 -10.18 -28.85 19.20
C VAL A 144 -10.20 -30.22 19.87
N PHE A 145 -10.72 -31.25 19.17
CA PHE A 145 -10.90 -32.59 19.73
C PHE A 145 -9.58 -33.25 20.11
N PHE A 146 -8.56 -33.21 19.24
CA PHE A 146 -7.28 -33.86 19.54
C PHE A 146 -6.38 -33.03 20.46
N LEU A 147 -6.47 -31.68 20.41
CA LEU A 147 -5.83 -30.84 21.41
C LEU A 147 -6.40 -31.10 22.81
N SER A 148 -7.72 -31.25 22.93
CA SER A 148 -8.37 -31.57 24.21
C SER A 148 -8.06 -32.99 24.68
N LEU A 149 -7.94 -33.95 23.76
CA LEU A 149 -7.68 -35.35 24.09
C LEU A 149 -6.26 -35.58 24.66
N GLY A 150 -5.26 -34.87 24.15
CA GLY A 150 -3.85 -35.09 24.49
C GLY A 150 -3.18 -33.90 25.17
N PRO A 151 -2.66 -32.91 24.42
CA PRO A 151 -1.83 -31.83 24.96
C PRO A 151 -2.46 -31.03 26.10
N LEU A 152 -3.74 -30.66 25.95
CA LEU A 152 -4.45 -29.88 26.97
C LEU A 152 -4.63 -30.68 28.25
N ARG A 153 -5.04 -31.95 28.12
CA ARG A 153 -5.18 -32.87 29.27
C ARG A 153 -3.84 -33.09 29.97
N TYR A 154 -2.79 -33.39 29.21
CA TYR A 154 -1.43 -33.57 29.73
C TYR A 154 -0.92 -32.34 30.48
N PHE A 155 -1.20 -31.15 29.94
CA PHE A 155 -0.84 -29.88 30.56
C PHE A 155 -1.63 -29.64 31.85
N LEU A 156 -2.96 -29.83 31.83
CA LEU A 156 -3.83 -29.66 33.00
C LEU A 156 -3.48 -30.66 34.13
N GLU A 157 -3.17 -31.92 33.80
CA GLU A 157 -2.77 -32.94 34.78
C GLU A 157 -1.42 -32.66 35.45
N ARG A 158 -0.56 -31.84 34.83
CA ARG A 158 0.76 -31.42 35.35
C ARG A 158 0.77 -30.04 35.99
N MET A 159 -0.36 -29.34 36.01
CA MET A 159 -0.50 -28.09 36.71
C MET A 159 -0.87 -28.36 38.17
N ASP A 160 0.10 -28.20 39.07
CA ASP A 160 -0.09 -28.42 40.50
C ASP A 160 -0.99 -27.36 41.18
N SER A 161 -1.34 -26.27 40.48
CA SER A 161 -2.12 -25.16 41.03
C SER A 161 -3.34 -24.82 40.18
N PRO A 162 -4.57 -24.88 40.73
CA PRO A 162 -5.79 -24.49 40.02
C PRO A 162 -5.80 -23.00 39.64
N TRP A 163 -5.04 -22.16 40.35
CA TRP A 163 -4.88 -20.74 40.05
C TRP A 163 -4.07 -20.47 38.78
N LEU A 164 -3.05 -21.30 38.51
CA LEU A 164 -2.29 -21.19 37.26
C LEU A 164 -3.15 -21.61 36.06
N ALA A 165 -3.99 -22.63 36.22
CA ALA A 165 -4.93 -23.06 35.17
C ALA A 165 -5.96 -21.96 34.87
N ALA A 166 -6.46 -21.27 35.91
CA ALA A 166 -7.34 -20.12 35.77
C ALA A 166 -6.65 -18.93 35.06
N LEU A 167 -5.40 -18.61 35.41
CA LEU A 167 -4.60 -17.57 34.74
C LEU A 167 -4.36 -17.88 33.26
N PHE A 168 -4.06 -19.13 32.93
CA PHE A 168 -3.89 -19.57 31.55
C PHE A 168 -5.19 -19.46 30.74
N LEU A 169 -6.32 -19.81 31.34
CA LEU A 169 -7.65 -19.62 30.73
C LEU A 169 -7.95 -18.14 30.48
N ILE A 170 -7.65 -17.27 31.46
CA ILE A 170 -7.80 -15.82 31.33
C ILE A 170 -6.93 -15.29 30.19
N LEU A 171 -5.68 -15.77 30.05
CA LEU A 171 -4.78 -15.37 28.98
C LEU A 171 -5.31 -15.76 27.61
N ILE A 172 -5.86 -16.98 27.46
CA ILE A 172 -6.50 -17.43 26.21
C ILE A 172 -7.69 -16.52 25.87
N ILE A 173 -8.52 -16.18 26.86
CA ILE A 173 -9.67 -15.29 26.68
C ILE A 173 -9.21 -13.88 26.26
N LEU A 174 -8.13 -13.36 26.85
CA LEU A 174 -7.55 -12.05 26.50
C LEU A 174 -6.98 -12.03 25.07
N VAL A 175 -6.20 -13.05 24.70
CA VAL A 175 -5.67 -13.21 23.33
C VAL A 175 -6.83 -13.33 22.33
N TYR A 176 -7.86 -14.09 22.68
CA TYR A 176 -9.08 -14.22 21.89
C TYR A 176 -9.84 -12.88 21.74
N MET A 177 -10.01 -12.11 22.82
CA MET A 177 -10.65 -10.79 22.78
C MET A 177 -9.85 -9.83 21.90
N LEU A 178 -8.53 -9.90 21.94
CA LEU A 178 -7.63 -9.04 21.17
C LEU A 178 -7.65 -9.38 19.68
N ILE A 179 -7.63 -10.68 19.32
CA ILE A 179 -7.78 -11.14 17.93
C ILE A 179 -9.16 -10.78 17.40
N SER A 180 -10.22 -11.07 18.17
CA SER A 180 -11.59 -10.82 17.74
C SER A 180 -11.91 -9.33 17.61
N SER A 181 -11.40 -8.45 18.49
CA SER A 181 -11.59 -6.99 18.34
C SER A 181 -10.87 -6.46 17.10
N ARG A 182 -9.69 -7.01 16.78
CA ARG A 182 -8.91 -6.61 15.61
C ARG A 182 -9.53 -7.07 14.31
N VAL A 183 -10.10 -8.28 14.27
CA VAL A 183 -10.88 -8.77 13.13
C VAL A 183 -12.15 -7.91 12.97
N ARG A 184 -12.89 -7.62 14.04
CA ARG A 184 -14.11 -6.80 13.99
C ARG A 184 -13.82 -5.38 13.48
N GLY A 185 -12.77 -4.74 14.00
CA GLY A 185 -12.34 -3.41 13.56
C GLY A 185 -11.87 -3.37 12.10
N ASN A 186 -11.26 -4.45 11.60
CA ASN A 186 -10.91 -4.55 10.18
C ASN A 186 -12.15 -4.69 9.30
N VAL A 187 -13.16 -5.47 9.71
CA VAL A 187 -14.43 -5.59 8.98
C VAL A 187 -15.19 -4.26 8.96
N GLU A 188 -15.21 -3.51 10.07
CA GLU A 188 -15.86 -2.19 10.16
C GLU A 188 -15.14 -1.12 9.32
N LYS A 189 -13.80 -1.09 9.31
CA LYS A 189 -13.03 -0.19 8.43
C LYS A 189 -13.26 -0.47 6.95
N MET A 190 -13.35 -1.74 6.57
CA MET A 190 -13.61 -2.17 5.19
C MET A 190 -15.03 -1.84 4.69
N GLU A 191 -15.97 -1.55 5.61
CA GLU A 191 -17.33 -1.10 5.31
C GLU A 191 -17.44 0.41 5.14
N LEU A 192 -16.69 1.20 5.92
CA LEU A 192 -16.55 2.65 5.69
C LEU A 192 -16.00 2.96 4.30
N GLU A 193 -15.14 2.10 3.76
CA GLU A 193 -14.62 2.19 2.38
C GLU A 193 -15.65 1.76 1.31
N ALA A 194 -16.63 0.93 1.67
CA ALA A 194 -17.66 0.43 0.76
C ALA A 194 -18.85 1.37 0.63
N ASP A 195 -19.09 2.23 1.63
CA ASP A 195 -20.05 3.32 1.54
C ASP A 195 -19.43 4.43 0.66
N GLY A 196 -19.87 4.51 -0.59
CA GLY A 196 -19.19 5.21 -1.69
C GLY A 196 -18.85 6.69 -1.46
N GLN A 197 -19.39 7.30 -0.40
CA GLN A 197 -19.07 8.66 0.04
C GLN A 197 -17.58 8.84 0.41
N HIS A 198 -16.96 7.89 1.12
CA HIS A 198 -15.53 7.99 1.48
C HIS A 198 -14.62 7.79 0.27
N SER A 199 -14.99 6.90 -0.65
CA SER A 199 -14.29 6.75 -1.92
C SER A 199 -14.39 8.03 -2.77
N GLY A 200 -15.57 8.67 -2.78
CA GLY A 200 -15.83 9.95 -3.46
C GLY A 200 -14.96 11.08 -2.93
N ILE A 201 -14.89 11.23 -1.60
CA ILE A 201 -14.08 12.28 -0.96
C ILE A 201 -12.58 12.01 -1.18
N ARG A 202 -12.12 10.75 -1.09
CA ARG A 202 -10.73 10.38 -1.42
C ARG A 202 -10.38 10.67 -2.87
N MET A 203 -11.31 10.46 -3.81
CA MET A 203 -11.10 10.77 -5.23
C MET A 203 -10.96 12.29 -5.48
N LEU A 204 -11.65 13.13 -4.71
CA LEU A 204 -11.58 14.59 -4.83
C LEU A 204 -10.37 15.20 -4.09
N ALA A 205 -9.74 14.45 -3.18
CA ALA A 205 -8.56 14.89 -2.45
C ALA A 205 -7.29 14.71 -3.31
N CYS A 206 -7.09 15.56 -4.31
CA CYS A 206 -5.82 15.70 -5.03
C CYS A 206 -5.41 17.17 -5.14
N GLY A 207 -4.10 17.42 -5.14
CA GLY A 207 -3.60 18.79 -5.19
C GLY A 207 -3.86 19.54 -3.87
N PRO A 208 -4.07 20.88 -3.90
CA PRO A 208 -4.43 21.64 -2.71
C PRO A 208 -5.78 21.21 -2.15
N VAL A 209 -5.78 20.74 -0.91
CA VAL A 209 -7.01 20.32 -0.23
C VAL A 209 -7.13 21.03 1.09
N GLN A 210 -8.30 21.62 1.34
CA GLN A 210 -8.59 22.24 2.63
C GLN A 210 -8.55 21.17 3.71
N ALA A 211 -7.78 21.43 4.76
CA ALA A 211 -7.46 20.48 5.81
C ALA A 211 -8.69 19.86 6.48
N SER A 212 -9.78 20.62 6.65
CA SER A 212 -11.05 20.14 7.21
C SER A 212 -11.63 18.96 6.42
N GLN A 213 -11.41 18.90 5.11
CA GLN A 213 -11.85 17.80 4.27
C GLN A 213 -11.07 16.52 4.53
N LEU A 214 -9.92 16.58 5.23
CA LEU A 214 -9.07 15.43 5.54
C LEU A 214 -9.38 14.80 6.90
N ALA A 215 -10.33 15.34 7.66
CA ALA A 215 -10.64 14.90 9.02
C ALA A 215 -11.08 13.43 9.13
N PHE A 216 -11.62 12.87 8.05
CA PHE A 216 -12.04 11.46 7.99
C PHE A 216 -10.86 10.49 7.81
N LEU A 217 -9.69 10.97 7.41
CA LEU A 217 -8.52 10.12 7.19
C LEU A 217 -7.96 9.65 8.54
N PRO A 218 -7.52 8.39 8.65
CA PRO A 218 -6.81 7.94 9.83
C PRO A 218 -5.48 8.69 9.97
N SER A 219 -4.95 8.74 11.19
CA SER A 219 -3.70 9.44 11.50
C SER A 219 -2.52 9.02 10.62
N SER A 220 -2.30 7.70 10.50
CA SER A 220 -1.25 7.09 9.70
C SER A 220 -1.51 5.61 9.53
N SER A 221 -0.87 4.99 8.55
CA SER A 221 -0.78 3.53 8.52
C SER A 221 0.11 3.06 9.68
N VAL A 222 0.02 1.78 10.04
CA VAL A 222 0.78 1.25 11.18
C VAL A 222 2.29 1.33 10.98
N PHE A 223 2.75 1.44 9.73
CA PHE A 223 4.16 1.38 9.33
C PHE A 223 4.68 2.66 8.65
N GLU A 224 3.81 3.64 8.42
CA GLU A 224 4.11 4.82 7.59
C GLU A 224 5.39 5.56 8.01
N PHE A 225 5.62 5.64 9.33
CA PHE A 225 6.78 6.32 9.91
C PHE A 225 7.77 5.35 10.57
N TRP A 226 7.72 4.07 10.25
CA TRP A 226 8.72 3.11 10.73
C TRP A 226 10.10 3.47 10.19
N HIS A 227 11.13 3.14 10.97
CA HIS A 227 12.50 3.29 10.51
C HIS A 227 12.70 2.44 9.23
N PRO A 228 13.28 3.01 8.15
CA PRO A 228 13.43 2.29 6.88
C PRO A 228 14.15 0.94 7.01
N GLY A 229 15.12 0.83 7.92
CA GLY A 229 15.84 -0.42 8.18
C GLY A 229 14.94 -1.60 8.60
N TYR A 230 13.85 -1.33 9.34
CA TYR A 230 12.90 -2.38 9.75
C TYR A 230 11.88 -2.67 8.63
N PHE A 231 11.33 -1.62 8.02
CA PHE A 231 10.34 -1.75 6.97
C PHE A 231 10.89 -2.47 5.74
N TYR A 232 12.12 -2.20 5.32
CA TYR A 232 12.69 -2.82 4.12
C TYR A 232 13.33 -4.20 4.35
N LEU A 233 13.37 -4.73 5.57
CA LEU A 233 13.99 -6.04 5.85
C LEU A 233 13.34 -7.20 5.05
N PRO A 234 11.99 -7.32 4.98
CA PRO A 234 11.36 -8.35 4.14
C PRO A 234 11.66 -8.16 2.65
N ILE A 235 11.76 -6.90 2.19
CA ILE A 235 12.08 -6.57 0.80
C ILE A 235 13.52 -7.00 0.46
N ILE A 236 14.48 -6.76 1.36
CA ILE A 236 15.88 -7.19 1.18
C ILE A 236 15.97 -8.71 1.11
N ALA A 237 15.24 -9.43 1.97
CA ALA A 237 15.19 -10.89 1.93
C ALA A 237 14.62 -11.40 0.59
N HIS A 238 13.53 -10.79 0.12
CA HIS A 238 12.91 -11.13 -1.17
C HIS A 238 13.83 -10.83 -2.36
N TYR A 239 14.46 -9.65 -2.38
CA TYR A 239 15.45 -9.29 -3.41
C TYR A 239 16.62 -10.28 -3.44
N THR A 240 17.09 -10.72 -2.27
CA THR A 240 18.17 -11.71 -2.15
C THR A 240 17.74 -13.07 -2.72
N TYR A 241 16.52 -13.51 -2.38
CA TYR A 241 15.92 -14.72 -2.97
C TYR A 241 15.83 -14.63 -4.50
N LEU A 242 15.32 -13.51 -5.04
CA LEU A 242 15.22 -13.30 -6.49
C LEU A 242 16.60 -13.26 -7.15
N SER A 243 17.57 -12.57 -6.54
CA SER A 243 18.95 -12.52 -7.03
C SER A 243 19.58 -13.90 -7.11
N ALA A 244 19.34 -14.77 -6.12
CA ALA A 244 19.80 -16.16 -6.13
C ALA A 244 19.06 -16.98 -7.20
N ARG A 245 17.73 -16.89 -7.27
CA ARG A 245 16.87 -17.59 -8.25
C ARG A 245 17.28 -17.28 -9.69
N TYR A 246 17.53 -16.00 -9.99
CA TYR A 246 17.90 -15.54 -11.33
C TYR A 246 19.41 -15.51 -11.56
N ARG A 247 20.22 -15.86 -10.55
CA ARG A 247 21.69 -15.86 -10.56
C ARG A 247 22.29 -14.52 -10.99
N SER A 248 21.68 -13.41 -10.61
CA SER A 248 22.15 -12.07 -10.96
C SER A 248 21.56 -11.02 -10.02
N ILE A 249 22.45 -10.31 -9.32
CA ILE A 249 22.10 -9.18 -8.46
C ILE A 249 21.72 -7.95 -9.30
N GLY A 250 22.36 -7.75 -10.45
CA GLY A 250 22.12 -6.60 -11.34
C GLY A 250 21.00 -6.76 -12.35
N LEU A 251 20.25 -7.88 -12.30
CA LEU A 251 19.20 -8.15 -13.28
C LEU A 251 18.13 -7.06 -13.39
N PRO A 252 17.68 -6.41 -12.29
CA PRO A 252 16.69 -5.33 -12.36
C PRO A 252 17.06 -4.17 -13.28
N VAL A 253 18.35 -3.91 -13.50
CA VAL A 253 18.82 -2.85 -14.40
C VAL A 253 18.37 -3.10 -15.83
N LEU A 254 18.25 -4.35 -16.24
CA LEU A 254 17.80 -4.71 -17.57
C LEU A 254 16.29 -4.52 -17.78
N ALA A 255 15.53 -4.12 -16.76
CA ALA A 255 14.12 -3.81 -16.96
C ALA A 255 13.90 -2.57 -17.84
N ASN A 256 14.83 -1.60 -17.81
CA ASN A 256 14.78 -0.42 -18.69
C ASN A 256 16.14 -0.19 -19.38
N PRO A 257 16.50 -0.96 -20.41
CA PRO A 257 17.80 -0.85 -21.07
C PRO A 257 18.15 0.55 -21.58
N GLY A 258 17.14 1.33 -21.98
CA GLY A 258 17.31 2.70 -22.49
C GLY A 258 17.58 3.75 -21.40
N ILE A 259 17.57 3.38 -20.12
CA ILE A 259 17.87 4.27 -19.01
C ILE A 259 19.18 3.85 -18.34
N ARG A 260 20.03 4.82 -18.00
CA ARG A 260 21.26 4.59 -17.22
C ARG A 260 20.96 3.79 -15.96
N MET A 261 21.64 2.66 -15.80
CA MET A 261 21.42 1.71 -14.69
C MET A 261 19.95 1.27 -14.53
N GLY A 262 19.16 1.25 -15.61
CA GLY A 262 17.75 0.87 -15.61
C GLY A 262 16.83 1.82 -14.85
N GLY A 263 17.38 2.93 -14.34
CA GLY A 263 16.72 3.77 -13.35
C GLY A 263 16.78 3.24 -11.92
N LEU A 264 17.63 2.25 -11.63
CA LEU A 264 17.79 1.71 -10.28
C LEU A 264 18.59 2.66 -9.37
N ILE A 265 19.65 3.27 -9.92
CA ILE A 265 20.59 4.13 -9.17
C ILE A 265 21.10 5.25 -10.08
N GLY A 266 21.03 6.50 -9.62
CA GLY A 266 21.72 7.64 -10.24
C GLY A 266 21.28 7.96 -11.66
N GLU A 267 20.00 7.74 -11.98
CA GLU A 267 19.40 8.11 -13.26
C GLU A 267 19.45 9.62 -13.51
N SER A 268 19.77 10.01 -14.74
CA SER A 268 19.76 11.41 -15.18
C SER A 268 18.37 11.75 -15.70
N LYS A 269 17.75 12.80 -15.14
CA LYS A 269 16.48 13.31 -15.63
C LYS A 269 16.63 13.85 -17.03
N GLN A 270 17.72 14.57 -17.29
CA GLN A 270 18.00 15.14 -18.60
C GLN A 270 18.18 14.05 -19.66
N GLU A 271 18.92 12.96 -19.39
CA GLU A 271 19.10 11.86 -20.34
C GLU A 271 17.75 11.19 -20.69
N ILE A 272 16.92 10.87 -19.68
CA ILE A 272 15.59 10.27 -19.90
C ILE A 272 14.73 11.20 -20.75
N TYR A 273 14.74 12.48 -20.40
CA TYR A 273 14.05 13.51 -21.15
C TYR A 273 14.57 13.49 -22.59
N ASP A 274 15.84 13.73 -22.86
CA ASP A 274 16.39 13.87 -24.22
C ASP A 274 16.18 12.66 -25.11
N SER A 275 16.06 11.48 -24.51
CA SER A 275 15.72 10.24 -25.22
C SER A 275 14.27 10.14 -25.69
N ALA A 276 13.36 10.94 -25.13
CA ALA A 276 11.94 10.86 -25.39
C ALA A 276 11.57 11.36 -26.80
N GLY A 277 10.74 10.59 -27.50
CA GLY A 277 10.21 10.94 -28.81
C GLY A 277 9.18 12.08 -28.78
N PRO A 278 8.66 12.48 -29.97
CA PRO A 278 7.79 13.65 -30.11
C PRO A 278 6.48 13.57 -29.33
N LEU A 279 5.93 12.38 -29.08
CA LEU A 279 4.71 12.21 -28.31
C LEU A 279 4.99 12.41 -26.82
N ALA A 280 5.97 11.69 -26.26
CA ALA A 280 6.37 11.83 -24.87
C ALA A 280 6.81 13.27 -24.56
N ARG A 281 7.52 13.93 -25.48
CA ARG A 281 7.93 15.34 -25.32
C ARG A 281 6.79 16.34 -25.17
N ARG A 282 5.63 16.08 -25.75
CA ARG A 282 4.45 16.95 -25.56
C ARG A 282 3.89 16.86 -24.13
N HIS A 283 4.12 15.73 -23.46
CA HIS A 283 3.66 15.50 -22.09
C HIS A 283 4.69 15.93 -21.05
N ILE A 284 5.98 15.74 -21.30
CA ILE A 284 7.06 16.12 -20.38
C ILE A 284 7.14 17.64 -20.26
N LEU A 285 7.11 18.15 -19.02
CA LEU A 285 7.27 19.58 -18.77
C LEU A 285 8.60 20.09 -19.32
N LYS A 286 8.52 21.18 -20.10
CA LYS A 286 9.67 21.85 -20.69
C LYS A 286 10.72 22.11 -19.62
N SER A 287 11.92 21.62 -19.87
CA SER A 287 13.06 21.74 -18.97
C SER A 287 14.32 22.06 -19.74
N PHE A 288 15.29 22.59 -19.01
CA PHE A 288 16.58 23.01 -19.53
C PHE A 288 17.65 22.62 -18.54
N ALA A 289 18.57 21.76 -18.95
CA ALA A 289 19.72 21.43 -18.15
C ALA A 289 20.78 22.53 -18.20
N PHE A 290 21.45 22.68 -17.07
CA PHE A 290 22.48 23.66 -16.84
C PHE A 290 23.63 23.01 -16.08
N SER A 291 24.86 23.10 -16.61
CA SER A 291 26.04 22.67 -15.86
C SER A 291 26.80 23.86 -15.28
N ILE A 292 27.23 23.72 -14.03
CA ILE A 292 28.06 24.69 -13.32
C ILE A 292 29.36 23.98 -12.98
N ARG A 293 30.47 24.47 -13.53
CA ARG A 293 31.81 23.98 -13.22
C ARG A 293 32.65 25.08 -12.59
N ARG A 294 33.23 24.82 -11.42
CA ARG A 294 34.11 25.77 -10.74
C ARG A 294 35.51 25.72 -11.32
N THR A 295 36.00 26.85 -11.84
CA THR A 295 37.37 27.01 -12.32
C THR A 295 38.35 27.24 -11.15
N ARG A 296 39.65 27.17 -11.43
CA ARG A 296 40.71 27.46 -10.43
C ARG A 296 40.75 28.93 -10.00
N SER A 297 40.19 29.84 -10.79
CA SER A 297 40.22 31.31 -10.59
C SER A 297 38.93 31.86 -9.96
N HIS A 298 38.14 31.04 -9.25
CA HIS A 298 36.83 31.41 -8.67
C HIS A 298 35.76 31.88 -9.68
N HIS A 299 35.98 31.64 -10.97
CA HIS A 299 34.97 31.78 -12.02
C HIS A 299 34.21 30.47 -12.22
N PHE A 300 33.05 30.54 -12.87
CA PHE A 300 32.19 29.40 -13.16
C PHE A 300 32.01 29.28 -14.67
N LEU A 301 32.22 28.07 -15.18
CA LEU A 301 31.79 27.75 -16.53
C LEU A 301 30.33 27.34 -16.45
N LEU A 302 29.52 28.11 -17.15
CA LEU A 302 28.10 27.87 -17.33
C LEU A 302 27.91 27.24 -18.72
N SER A 303 27.47 25.98 -18.77
CA SER A 303 27.19 25.30 -20.05
C SER A 303 25.73 24.96 -20.23
N SER A 304 25.20 25.21 -21.43
CA SER A 304 23.96 24.59 -21.88
C SER A 304 23.85 24.51 -23.40
N GLY A 305 23.35 23.38 -23.91
CA GLY A 305 23.16 23.17 -25.36
C GLY A 305 24.44 23.32 -26.18
N GLY A 306 25.61 23.03 -25.60
CA GLY A 306 26.92 23.22 -26.24
C GLY A 306 27.49 24.64 -26.15
N HIS A 307 26.75 25.61 -25.61
CA HIS A 307 27.26 26.95 -25.34
C HIS A 307 27.87 27.04 -23.96
N VAL A 308 29.18 27.32 -23.89
CA VAL A 308 29.91 27.53 -22.64
C VAL A 308 30.18 29.01 -22.46
N ARG A 309 29.86 29.55 -21.28
CA ARG A 309 30.15 30.93 -20.89
C ARG A 309 30.88 30.94 -19.55
N GLU A 310 32.01 31.62 -19.48
CA GLU A 310 32.66 31.91 -18.21
C GLU A 310 31.98 33.11 -17.53
N VAL A 311 31.62 32.95 -16.26
CA VAL A 311 30.94 33.97 -15.45
C VAL A 311 31.51 34.03 -14.04
N GLY A 312 31.34 35.18 -13.39
CA GLY A 312 31.65 35.35 -11.97
C GLY A 312 30.44 35.00 -11.10
N LEU A 313 30.67 34.91 -9.78
CA LEU A 313 29.63 34.57 -8.81
C LEU A 313 28.43 35.54 -8.84
N HIS A 314 28.67 36.83 -9.08
CA HIS A 314 27.61 37.85 -9.13
C HIS A 314 26.91 37.93 -10.49
N THR A 315 27.55 37.45 -11.57
CA THR A 315 26.98 37.49 -12.92
C THR A 315 26.30 36.18 -13.32
N ILE A 316 26.39 35.13 -12.49
CA ILE A 316 25.81 33.81 -12.75
C ILE A 316 24.28 33.84 -12.91
N GLY A 317 23.58 34.61 -12.06
CA GLY A 317 22.12 34.72 -12.10
C GLY A 317 21.60 35.43 -13.35
N PRO A 318 22.07 36.65 -13.65
CA PRO A 318 21.71 37.34 -14.89
C PRO A 318 22.06 36.53 -16.15
N ALA A 319 23.20 35.84 -16.16
CA ALA A 319 23.58 34.97 -17.27
C ALA A 319 22.62 33.78 -17.44
N CYS A 320 22.23 33.14 -16.34
CA CYS A 320 21.25 32.05 -16.35
C CYS A 320 19.87 32.54 -16.81
N LEU A 321 19.41 33.70 -16.32
CA LEU A 321 18.13 34.29 -16.72
C LEU A 321 18.10 34.60 -18.22
N GLY A 322 19.18 35.16 -18.78
CA GLY A 322 19.30 35.38 -20.22
C GLY A 322 19.28 34.08 -21.03
N LEU A 323 19.83 32.98 -20.51
CA LEU A 323 19.75 31.67 -21.14
C LEU A 323 18.35 31.07 -21.07
N LEU A 324 17.64 31.21 -19.96
CA LEU A 324 16.22 30.82 -19.84
C LEU A 324 15.38 31.55 -20.90
N GLN A 325 15.52 32.87 -21.01
CA GLN A 325 14.77 33.69 -21.96
C GLN A 325 15.05 33.31 -23.42
N LYS A 326 16.32 33.11 -23.79
CA LYS A 326 16.70 32.64 -25.13
C LYS A 326 16.09 31.28 -25.49
N ASN A 327 15.88 30.42 -24.49
CA ASN A 327 15.23 29.13 -24.65
C ASN A 327 13.71 29.20 -24.48
N GLY A 328 13.11 30.40 -24.46
CA GLY A 328 11.67 30.60 -24.32
C GLY A 328 11.13 30.11 -22.97
N MET A 329 11.87 30.35 -21.90
CA MET A 329 11.44 30.14 -20.51
C MET A 329 11.68 31.42 -19.69
N GLY A 330 10.85 31.63 -18.68
CA GLY A 330 10.96 32.72 -17.72
C GLY A 330 10.58 32.24 -16.34
N LEU A 331 10.77 33.09 -15.34
CA LEU A 331 10.29 32.84 -13.98
C LEU A 331 8.75 32.84 -13.96
N PRO A 332 8.10 32.02 -13.11
CA PRO A 332 8.70 31.10 -12.14
C PRO A 332 9.27 29.81 -12.77
N VAL A 333 10.30 29.23 -12.13
CA VAL A 333 10.89 27.93 -12.53
C VAL A 333 11.16 27.04 -11.32
N VAL A 334 11.13 25.72 -11.54
CA VAL A 334 11.61 24.72 -10.58
C VAL A 334 13.07 24.42 -10.90
N CYS A 335 13.98 24.63 -9.95
CA CYS A 335 15.37 24.22 -10.04
C CYS A 335 15.56 22.90 -9.29
N LYS A 336 16.08 21.86 -9.96
CA LYS A 336 16.31 20.54 -9.35
C LYS A 336 17.64 19.92 -9.81
N PRO A 337 18.36 19.18 -8.97
CA PRO A 337 19.51 18.41 -9.42
C PRO A 337 19.10 17.37 -10.48
N ASP A 338 19.96 17.17 -11.48
CA ASP A 338 19.73 16.15 -12.52
C ASP A 338 19.60 14.76 -11.89
N ARG A 339 20.59 14.39 -11.09
CA ARG A 339 20.66 13.10 -10.39
C ARG A 339 20.29 13.26 -8.93
N GLY A 340 19.07 13.70 -8.64
CA GLY A 340 18.51 13.79 -7.28
C GLY A 340 17.39 12.78 -7.04
N GLN A 341 17.24 12.31 -5.81
CA GLN A 341 16.10 11.46 -5.38
C GLN A 341 15.31 12.17 -4.27
N ARG A 342 14.06 11.76 -4.08
CA ARG A 342 13.23 12.13 -2.91
C ARG A 342 13.12 13.65 -2.71
N GLY A 343 13.14 14.43 -3.79
CA GLY A 343 13.00 15.89 -3.74
C GLY A 343 14.19 16.65 -3.15
N ASP A 344 15.32 16.00 -2.88
CA ASP A 344 16.51 16.66 -2.31
C ASP A 344 17.06 17.72 -3.28
N GLY A 345 17.32 18.92 -2.76
CA GLY A 345 17.87 20.05 -3.53
C GLY A 345 16.90 20.78 -4.46
N VAL A 346 15.62 20.42 -4.50
CA VAL A 346 14.58 21.08 -5.32
C VAL A 346 14.20 22.44 -4.70
N SER A 347 14.12 23.47 -5.54
CA SER A 347 13.70 24.82 -5.16
C SER A 347 12.73 25.41 -6.18
N PHE A 348 11.68 26.09 -5.69
CA PHE A 348 10.77 26.88 -6.52
C PHE A 348 11.27 28.33 -6.53
N LEU A 349 11.47 28.89 -7.73
CA LEU A 349 12.10 30.18 -7.93
C LEU A 349 11.13 31.10 -8.67
N ASP A 350 10.55 32.04 -7.93
CA ASP A 350 9.53 32.98 -8.42
C ASP A 350 10.12 34.27 -8.99
N ASN A 351 11.27 34.69 -8.46
CA ASN A 351 11.88 35.96 -8.80
C ASN A 351 13.39 35.84 -9.00
N GLN A 352 13.97 36.89 -9.58
CA GLN A 352 15.39 36.93 -9.91
C GLN A 352 16.28 36.81 -8.67
N GLN A 353 15.87 37.40 -7.54
CA GLN A 353 16.64 37.35 -6.30
C GLN A 353 16.76 35.92 -5.76
N GLN A 354 15.66 35.14 -5.78
CA GLN A 354 15.68 33.73 -5.40
C GLN A 354 16.55 32.90 -6.34
N LEU A 355 16.46 33.14 -7.65
CA LEU A 355 17.31 32.47 -8.65
C LEU A 355 18.79 32.74 -8.40
N GLU A 356 19.17 34.01 -8.19
CA GLU A 356 20.53 34.41 -7.87
C GLU A 356 21.04 33.77 -6.59
N ALA A 357 20.26 33.82 -5.51
CA ALA A 357 20.61 33.21 -4.24
C ALA A 357 20.84 31.70 -4.37
N LYS A 358 19.94 30.99 -5.08
CA LYS A 358 20.07 29.55 -5.30
C LYS A 358 21.31 29.21 -6.13
N LEU A 359 21.57 29.93 -7.22
CA LEU A 359 22.74 29.70 -8.07
C LEU A 359 24.06 30.00 -7.34
N GLN A 360 24.10 31.06 -6.53
CA GLN A 360 25.27 31.36 -5.71
C GLN A 360 25.49 30.29 -4.64
N SER A 361 24.43 29.77 -4.03
CA SER A 361 24.51 28.67 -3.07
C SER A 361 25.10 27.41 -3.72
N ILE A 362 24.59 27.02 -4.89
CA ILE A 362 25.12 25.91 -5.69
C ILE A 362 26.59 26.18 -6.03
N ALA A 363 26.91 27.32 -6.62
CA ALA A 363 28.26 27.69 -7.04
C ALA A 363 29.29 27.64 -5.89
N ARG A 364 28.89 28.00 -4.67
CA ARG A 364 29.74 27.90 -3.48
C ARG A 364 29.94 26.47 -2.99
N SER A 365 28.96 25.58 -3.17
CA SER A 365 29.07 24.18 -2.76
C SER A 365 29.90 23.33 -3.72
N VAL A 366 30.01 23.72 -5.00
CA VAL A 366 30.79 22.98 -6.00
C VAL A 366 32.30 23.02 -5.66
N PRO A 367 32.95 21.85 -5.48
CA PRO A 367 34.41 21.77 -5.30
C PRO A 367 35.19 22.28 -6.51
N SER A 368 36.42 22.76 -6.31
CA SER A 368 37.27 23.23 -7.40
C SER A 368 37.50 22.14 -8.45
N GLY A 369 37.23 22.44 -9.72
CA GLY A 369 37.35 21.51 -10.83
C GLY A 369 36.17 20.56 -11.02
N ALA A 370 35.22 20.49 -10.08
CA ALA A 370 34.01 19.68 -10.19
C ALA A 370 32.93 20.38 -11.03
N GLU A 371 32.05 19.58 -11.60
CA GLU A 371 30.90 20.01 -12.41
C GLU A 371 29.64 19.36 -11.85
N VAL A 372 28.58 20.16 -11.74
CA VAL A 372 27.26 19.70 -11.31
C VAL A 372 26.21 20.08 -12.35
N LEU A 373 25.22 19.21 -12.54
CA LEU A 373 24.14 19.39 -13.50
C LEU A 373 22.80 19.60 -12.77
N TYR A 374 22.12 20.70 -13.10
CA TYR A 374 20.81 21.06 -12.60
C TYR A 374 19.83 21.25 -13.76
N LEU A 375 18.55 21.00 -13.53
CA LEU A 375 17.47 21.29 -14.47
C LEU A 375 16.64 22.46 -13.95
N PHE A 376 16.39 23.43 -14.82
CA PHE A 376 15.31 24.38 -14.69
C PHE A 376 14.10 23.86 -15.46
N GLN A 377 13.00 23.62 -14.77
CA GLN A 377 11.77 23.11 -15.36
C GLN A 377 10.64 24.12 -15.20
N LYS A 378 9.82 24.27 -16.24
CA LYS A 378 8.60 25.07 -16.17
C LYS A 378 7.64 24.45 -15.14
N PRO A 379 7.04 25.23 -14.24
CA PRO A 379 6.02 24.71 -13.34
C PRO A 379 4.82 24.16 -14.11
N ALA A 380 4.23 23.10 -13.58
CA ALA A 380 3.00 22.54 -14.12
C ALA A 380 1.85 23.58 -14.06
N SER A 381 0.93 23.50 -15.02
CA SER A 381 -0.25 24.37 -15.08
C SER A 381 -1.40 23.85 -14.21
N HIS A 382 -1.30 22.60 -13.73
CA HIS A 382 -2.36 21.94 -12.99
C HIS A 382 -1.95 21.67 -11.55
N ALA A 383 -2.94 21.69 -10.66
CA ALA A 383 -2.72 21.57 -9.22
C ALA A 383 -2.72 20.11 -8.74
N CYS A 384 -3.58 19.25 -9.30
CA CYS A 384 -3.60 17.83 -8.95
C CYS A 384 -2.37 17.12 -9.50
N GLU A 385 -1.83 16.21 -8.69
CA GLU A 385 -0.66 15.39 -9.01
C GLU A 385 -0.91 13.94 -8.60
N ALA A 386 -0.50 13.00 -9.45
CA ALA A 386 -0.50 11.58 -9.14
C ALA A 386 0.80 10.91 -9.58
N GLY A 387 1.28 9.95 -8.78
CA GLY A 387 2.28 8.98 -9.19
C GLY A 387 1.60 7.77 -9.82
N VAL A 388 1.88 7.48 -11.09
CA VAL A 388 1.28 6.37 -11.83
C VAL A 388 2.34 5.34 -12.17
N PHE A 389 2.19 4.14 -11.63
CA PHE A 389 3.14 3.05 -11.85
C PHE A 389 2.76 2.27 -13.10
N TYR A 390 3.60 2.37 -14.13
CA TYR A 390 3.43 1.76 -15.43
C TYR A 390 4.30 0.52 -15.54
N ILE A 391 3.71 -0.57 -16.04
CA ILE A 391 4.42 -1.80 -16.37
C ILE A 391 4.01 -2.28 -17.76
N ARG A 392 5.01 -2.55 -18.59
CA ARG A 392 4.89 -3.31 -19.84
C ARG A 392 5.51 -4.69 -19.65
N HIS A 393 4.67 -5.71 -19.71
CA HIS A 393 5.07 -7.10 -19.60
C HIS A 393 5.86 -7.55 -20.85
N PRO A 394 6.66 -8.62 -20.74
CA PRO A 394 7.41 -9.17 -21.87
C PRO A 394 6.54 -9.61 -23.06
N ASP A 395 5.28 -9.99 -22.81
CA ASP A 395 4.30 -10.32 -23.85
C ASP A 395 3.71 -9.09 -24.57
N GLY A 396 4.16 -7.89 -24.20
CA GLY A 396 3.69 -6.62 -24.74
C GLY A 396 2.42 -6.09 -24.09
N SER A 397 1.81 -6.83 -23.17
CA SER A 397 0.66 -6.37 -22.39
C SER A 397 1.08 -5.29 -21.39
N VAL A 398 0.15 -4.39 -21.06
CA VAL A 398 0.44 -3.19 -20.28
C VAL A 398 -0.56 -3.09 -19.14
N ARG A 399 -0.07 -2.66 -17.98
CA ARG A 399 -0.87 -2.48 -16.79
C ARG A 399 -0.41 -1.30 -15.96
N ILE A 400 -1.38 -0.54 -15.46
CA ILE A 400 -1.15 0.38 -14.34
C ILE A 400 -1.40 -0.37 -13.03
N THR A 401 -0.35 -0.52 -12.23
CA THR A 401 -0.37 -1.36 -11.01
C THR A 401 -0.54 -0.57 -9.73
N SER A 402 -0.25 0.74 -9.77
CA SER A 402 -0.42 1.65 -8.64
C SER A 402 -0.73 3.06 -9.16
N ILE A 403 -1.65 3.74 -8.47
CA ILE A 403 -1.89 5.17 -8.63
C ILE A 403 -1.84 5.77 -7.23
N THR A 404 -0.99 6.76 -7.02
CA THR A 404 -0.89 7.52 -5.77
C THR A 404 -1.36 8.94 -6.01
N LEU A 405 -2.49 9.34 -5.42
CA LEU A 405 -2.90 10.74 -5.40
C LEU A 405 -2.06 11.51 -4.38
N LYS A 406 -1.54 12.68 -4.77
CA LYS A 406 -0.76 13.54 -3.89
C LYS A 406 -1.62 14.69 -3.37
N VAL A 407 -1.72 14.79 -2.06
CA VAL A 407 -2.50 15.82 -1.35
C VAL A 407 -1.53 16.85 -0.76
N PHE A 408 -1.81 18.12 -1.02
CA PHE A 408 -1.14 19.28 -0.45
C PHE A 408 -2.10 19.93 0.56
N PRO A 409 -2.00 19.61 1.86
CA PRO A 409 -2.96 20.13 2.83
C PRO A 409 -2.78 21.64 3.00
N VAL A 410 -3.92 22.34 3.04
CA VAL A 410 -3.98 23.79 3.24
C VAL A 410 -4.85 24.08 4.46
N LEU A 411 -4.28 24.74 5.46
CA LEU A 411 -5.02 25.25 6.62
C LEU A 411 -5.61 26.62 6.29
N GLN A 412 -6.78 26.92 6.87
CA GLN A 412 -7.36 28.25 6.81
C GLN A 412 -7.31 28.87 8.20
N GLY A 413 -6.70 30.04 8.33
CA GLY A 413 -6.64 30.78 9.59
C GLY A 413 -8.03 31.22 10.04
N ASN A 414 -8.27 31.13 11.35
CA ASN A 414 -9.46 31.70 11.99
C ASN A 414 -9.15 33.04 12.68
N GLY A 415 -7.88 33.45 12.76
CA GLY A 415 -7.41 34.68 13.41
C GLY A 415 -7.21 34.58 14.92
N SER A 416 -7.45 33.41 15.53
CA SER A 416 -7.34 33.21 16.99
C SER A 416 -6.54 31.97 17.38
N SER A 417 -6.54 30.92 16.56
CA SER A 417 -5.81 29.67 16.79
C SER A 417 -4.47 29.69 16.07
N SER A 418 -3.45 29.15 16.73
CA SER A 418 -2.14 28.88 16.14
C SER A 418 -2.22 27.77 15.08
N LEU A 419 -1.24 27.73 14.19
CA LEU A 419 -1.09 26.61 13.24
C LEU A 419 -0.99 25.26 13.95
N GLU A 420 -0.32 25.19 15.10
CA GLU A 420 -0.23 23.96 15.91
C GLU A 420 -1.61 23.47 16.37
N GLU A 421 -2.46 24.36 16.87
CA GLU A 421 -3.82 24.01 17.30
C GLU A 421 -4.68 23.53 16.13
N LEU A 422 -4.63 24.25 15.00
CA LEU A 422 -5.38 23.89 13.79
C LEU A 422 -4.93 22.53 13.20
N LEU A 423 -3.65 22.18 13.33
CA LEU A 423 -3.14 20.86 12.93
C LEU A 423 -3.66 19.74 13.86
N ASP A 424 -3.72 20.01 15.16
CA ASP A 424 -4.08 19.01 16.18
C ASP A 424 -5.56 18.60 16.11
N GLU A 425 -6.42 19.39 15.47
CA GLU A 425 -7.83 19.05 15.19
C GLU A 425 -7.98 17.94 14.14
N ILE A 426 -6.98 17.75 13.27
CA ILE A 426 -7.08 16.87 12.10
C ILE A 426 -6.14 15.67 12.29
N PRO A 427 -6.64 14.44 12.51
CA PRO A 427 -5.83 13.31 12.95
C PRO A 427 -4.62 13.00 12.05
N VAL A 428 -4.80 13.08 10.73
CA VAL A 428 -3.75 12.83 9.74
C VAL A 428 -2.68 13.93 9.73
N LEU A 429 -3.05 15.18 10.04
CA LEU A 429 -2.10 16.30 10.09
C LEU A 429 -1.34 16.31 11.41
N LYS A 430 -2.04 16.05 12.53
CA LYS A 430 -1.44 15.86 13.86
C LYS A 430 -0.30 14.84 13.85
N ALA A 431 -0.49 13.71 13.18
CA ALA A 431 0.53 12.66 13.07
C ALA A 431 1.81 13.13 12.34
N ARG A 432 1.71 14.16 11.49
CA ARG A 432 2.80 14.73 10.68
C ARG A 432 3.32 16.04 11.25
N LYS A 433 2.84 16.49 12.41
CA LYS A 433 3.18 17.80 13.00
C LYS A 433 4.67 18.08 13.07
N GLN A 434 5.49 17.08 13.45
CA GLN A 434 6.94 17.23 13.53
C GLN A 434 7.64 17.41 12.17
N ILE A 435 7.00 16.98 11.08
CA ILE A 435 7.49 17.20 9.72
C ILE A 435 7.26 18.67 9.33
N TYR A 436 6.07 19.21 9.62
CA TYR A 436 5.71 20.60 9.33
C TYR A 436 6.52 21.60 10.17
N ARG A 437 6.81 21.29 11.45
CA ARG A 437 7.61 22.13 12.36
C ARG A 437 9.03 22.43 11.84
N ARG A 438 9.55 21.65 10.90
CA ARG A 438 10.86 21.88 10.28
C ARG A 438 10.86 23.00 9.25
N ARG A 439 9.67 23.45 8.82
CA ARG A 439 9.49 24.38 7.70
C ARG A 439 8.59 25.57 8.03
N LEU A 440 7.70 25.40 9.00
CA LEU A 440 6.72 26.40 9.41
C LEU A 440 6.88 26.72 10.89
N ASP A 441 6.66 27.98 11.25
CA ASP A 441 6.48 28.37 12.64
C ASP A 441 5.07 27.99 13.09
N LEU A 442 4.96 26.88 13.83
CA LEU A 442 3.65 26.38 14.25
C LEU A 442 2.99 27.24 15.34
N ALA A 443 3.73 28.16 15.97
CA ALA A 443 3.17 29.10 16.95
C ALA A 443 2.50 30.31 16.28
N GLU A 444 2.71 30.52 14.98
CA GLU A 444 2.08 31.59 14.22
C GLU A 444 0.55 31.44 14.24
N ILE A 445 -0.15 32.56 14.42
CA ILE A 445 -1.61 32.66 14.32
C ILE A 445 -1.94 33.29 12.97
N PRO A 446 -2.38 32.49 11.97
CA PRO A 446 -2.69 33.02 10.65
C PRO A 446 -3.95 33.89 10.72
N LYS A 447 -4.01 34.91 9.86
CA LYS A 447 -5.17 35.82 9.82
C LYS A 447 -6.43 35.07 9.43
N SER A 448 -7.58 35.57 9.87
CA SER A 448 -8.87 34.99 9.49
C SER A 448 -9.03 34.97 7.97
N GLY A 449 -9.30 33.79 7.40
CA GLY A 449 -9.42 33.56 5.96
C GLY A 449 -8.10 33.34 5.22
N GLU A 450 -6.94 33.47 5.88
CA GLU A 450 -5.63 33.23 5.27
C GLU A 450 -5.40 31.73 5.01
N TYR A 451 -4.96 31.38 3.80
CA TYR A 451 -4.64 30.01 3.43
C TYR A 451 -3.15 29.71 3.59
N VAL A 452 -2.82 28.82 4.51
CA VAL A 452 -1.45 28.40 4.80
C VAL A 452 -1.20 27.01 4.21
N TRP A 453 -0.28 26.94 3.25
CA TRP A 453 0.14 25.69 2.63
C TRP A 453 1.11 24.95 3.54
N LEU A 454 0.78 23.72 3.92
CA LEU A 454 1.68 22.92 4.76
C LEU A 454 2.87 22.36 3.99
N VAL A 455 2.66 22.06 2.71
CA VAL A 455 3.65 21.52 1.78
C VAL A 455 3.21 21.83 0.36
N ARG A 456 4.15 22.17 -0.52
CA ARG A 456 3.88 22.43 -1.95
C ARG A 456 4.47 21.40 -2.91
N SER A 457 5.33 20.52 -2.39
CA SER A 457 5.96 19.45 -3.16
C SER A 457 5.21 18.14 -2.99
N GLY A 458 5.21 17.31 -4.04
CA GLY A 458 4.68 15.94 -4.06
C GLY A 458 5.52 14.92 -3.29
N ASN A 459 6.06 15.28 -2.13
CA ASN A 459 7.00 14.46 -1.36
C ASN A 459 6.46 14.11 0.02
N HIS A 460 6.27 12.80 0.24
CA HIS A 460 5.80 12.25 1.51
C HIS A 460 6.67 12.65 2.72
N LYS A 461 8.00 12.68 2.55
CA LYS A 461 8.93 13.09 3.63
C LYS A 461 8.77 14.54 4.06
N GLN A 462 8.15 15.36 3.23
CA GLN A 462 7.88 16.77 3.52
C GLN A 462 6.48 17.01 4.07
N GLY A 463 5.66 15.95 4.21
CA GLY A 463 4.31 16.01 4.75
C GLY A 463 3.21 15.97 3.70
N CYS A 464 3.54 15.75 2.42
CA CYS A 464 2.51 15.45 1.41
C CYS A 464 1.82 14.14 1.77
N ILE A 465 0.49 14.14 1.80
CA ILE A 465 -0.28 12.93 2.09
C ILE A 465 -0.47 12.17 0.78
N PHE A 466 -0.14 10.89 0.79
CA PHE A 466 -0.33 9.99 -0.33
C PHE A 466 -1.62 9.21 -0.09
N LEU A 467 -2.47 9.11 -1.11
CA LEU A 467 -3.70 8.32 -1.06
C LEU A 467 -3.70 7.30 -2.19
N ASP A 468 -4.25 6.12 -1.93
CA ASP A 468 -4.43 5.09 -2.95
C ASP A 468 -5.53 5.52 -3.93
N GLY A 469 -5.10 5.81 -5.17
CA GLY A 469 -5.95 6.16 -6.29
C GLY A 469 -6.13 5.02 -7.29
N SER A 470 -5.77 3.77 -6.95
CA SER A 470 -5.75 2.65 -7.92
C SER A 470 -7.12 2.34 -8.54
N SER A 471 -8.22 2.75 -7.90
CA SER A 471 -9.59 2.72 -8.45
C SER A 471 -9.82 3.69 -9.62
N LEU A 472 -8.94 4.68 -9.81
CA LEU A 472 -8.96 5.63 -10.92
C LEU A 472 -8.43 5.05 -12.23
N ARG A 473 -7.85 3.85 -12.18
CA ARG A 473 -7.38 3.17 -13.38
C ARG A 473 -8.53 2.92 -14.35
N THR A 474 -8.33 3.32 -15.59
CA THR A 474 -9.22 3.00 -16.71
C THR A 474 -8.40 2.50 -17.89
N ARG A 475 -9.08 1.87 -18.84
CA ARG A 475 -8.44 1.46 -20.10
C ARG A 475 -7.95 2.65 -20.93
N ALA A 476 -8.64 3.79 -20.85
CA ALA A 476 -8.26 5.00 -21.57
C ALA A 476 -6.95 5.60 -21.02
N LEU A 477 -6.83 5.70 -19.69
CA LEU A 477 -5.61 6.12 -19.03
C LEU A 477 -4.44 5.19 -19.35
N GLU A 478 -4.64 3.87 -19.26
CA GLU A 478 -3.62 2.87 -19.63
C GLU A 478 -3.15 3.03 -21.07
N LYS A 479 -4.09 3.16 -22.02
CA LYS A 479 -3.75 3.32 -23.44
C LYS A 479 -2.98 4.62 -23.72
N SER A 480 -3.38 5.72 -23.07
CA SER A 480 -2.71 7.02 -23.22
C SER A 480 -1.28 6.96 -22.70
N LEU A 481 -1.08 6.46 -21.47
CA LEU A 481 0.24 6.34 -20.89
C LEU A 481 1.11 5.30 -21.62
N ASP A 482 0.52 4.22 -22.13
CA ASP A 482 1.27 3.27 -22.96
C ASP A 482 1.85 3.92 -24.22
N ALA A 483 1.06 4.75 -24.91
CA ALA A 483 1.54 5.47 -26.08
C ALA A 483 2.71 6.39 -25.72
N VAL A 484 2.65 7.08 -24.59
CA VAL A 484 3.73 7.93 -24.10
C VAL A 484 4.97 7.12 -23.69
N CYS A 485 4.80 6.04 -22.95
CA CYS A 485 5.89 5.19 -22.46
C CYS A 485 6.56 4.37 -23.56
N ARG A 486 5.86 4.04 -24.66
CA ARG A 486 6.47 3.41 -25.85
C ARG A 486 7.32 4.36 -26.67
N ASP A 487 7.08 5.67 -26.53
CA ASP A 487 7.86 6.72 -27.17
C ASP A 487 9.13 7.07 -26.36
N LEU A 488 9.34 6.38 -25.23
CA LEU A 488 10.62 6.33 -24.51
C LEU A 488 11.36 5.05 -24.92
N PRO A 489 12.68 5.12 -25.23
CA PRO A 489 13.45 3.95 -25.63
C PRO A 489 13.51 2.93 -24.50
N ASP A 490 13.07 1.71 -24.79
CA ASP A 490 13.17 0.54 -23.93
C ASP A 490 12.70 0.77 -22.47
N PHE A 491 11.62 1.55 -22.28
CA PHE A 491 11.02 1.79 -20.97
C PHE A 491 9.87 0.81 -20.68
N TYR A 492 10.08 -0.12 -19.74
CA TYR A 492 9.10 -1.17 -19.41
C TYR A 492 8.56 -1.07 -17.99
N PHE A 493 9.28 -0.45 -17.06
CA PHE A 493 8.94 -0.47 -15.64
C PHE A 493 9.30 0.85 -14.99
N GLY A 494 8.32 1.54 -14.40
CA GLY A 494 8.62 2.74 -13.64
C GLY A 494 7.39 3.54 -13.23
N ARG A 495 7.63 4.68 -12.59
CA ARG A 495 6.58 5.58 -12.11
C ARG A 495 6.67 6.92 -12.81
N LEU A 496 5.56 7.36 -13.38
CA LEU A 496 5.38 8.71 -13.91
C LEU A 496 4.67 9.56 -12.88
N ASP A 497 5.28 10.65 -12.46
CA ASP A 497 4.59 11.66 -11.65
C ASP A 497 3.97 12.68 -12.61
N VAL A 498 2.64 12.69 -12.67
CA VAL A 498 1.86 13.49 -13.62
C VAL A 498 0.98 14.49 -12.91
N ARG A 499 0.88 15.70 -13.49
CA ARG A 499 -0.11 16.70 -13.11
C ARG A 499 -1.24 16.75 -14.13
N PHE A 500 -2.46 16.99 -13.65
CA PHE A 500 -3.68 16.95 -14.44
C PHE A 500 -4.74 17.90 -13.88
N PRO A 501 -5.68 18.39 -14.70
CA PRO A 501 -6.67 19.39 -14.28
C PRO A 501 -7.70 18.83 -13.29
N ASP A 502 -8.21 17.64 -13.56
CA ASP A 502 -9.30 17.01 -12.82
C ASP A 502 -9.30 15.49 -13.01
N ILE A 503 -10.06 14.79 -12.17
CA ILE A 503 -10.11 13.31 -12.12
C ILE A 503 -10.72 12.72 -13.40
N GLU A 504 -11.67 13.39 -14.05
CA GLU A 504 -12.28 12.88 -15.28
C GLU A 504 -11.28 12.91 -16.43
N SER A 505 -10.57 14.03 -16.59
CA SER A 505 -9.47 14.18 -17.54
C SER A 505 -8.36 13.17 -17.28
N PHE A 506 -8.00 12.95 -16.01
CA PHE A 506 -7.01 11.93 -15.63
C PHE A 506 -7.48 10.53 -16.01
N ARG A 507 -8.71 10.13 -15.65
CA ARG A 507 -9.31 8.84 -16.04
C ARG A 507 -9.42 8.70 -17.55
N ALA A 508 -9.61 9.78 -18.30
CA ALA A 508 -9.63 9.75 -19.77
C ALA A 508 -8.22 9.70 -20.39
N GLY A 509 -7.15 9.85 -19.61
CA GLY A 509 -5.78 9.94 -20.09
C GLY A 509 -5.48 11.22 -20.87
N LYS A 510 -6.16 12.33 -20.55
CA LYS A 510 -6.05 13.63 -21.25
C LYS A 510 -5.35 14.67 -20.39
N HIS A 511 -4.72 15.65 -21.04
CA HIS A 511 -4.07 16.81 -20.39
C HIS A 511 -3.05 16.44 -19.31
N LEU A 512 -2.36 15.30 -19.48
CA LEU A 512 -1.33 14.83 -18.55
C LEU A 512 -0.03 15.61 -18.79
N GLN A 513 0.48 16.26 -17.75
CA GLN A 513 1.80 16.91 -17.71
C GLN A 513 2.76 16.07 -16.87
N ILE A 514 3.75 15.44 -17.48
CA ILE A 514 4.75 14.63 -16.78
C ILE A 514 5.78 15.55 -16.12
N VAL A 515 5.86 15.46 -14.79
CA VAL A 515 6.79 16.20 -13.93
C VAL A 515 8.11 15.44 -13.77
N GLU A 516 8.00 14.12 -13.60
CA GLU A 516 9.12 13.23 -13.35
C GLU A 516 8.83 11.82 -13.92
N ILE A 517 9.88 11.17 -14.41
CA ILE A 517 9.88 9.78 -14.85
C ILE A 517 10.94 9.07 -14.01
N ASN A 518 10.53 8.04 -13.28
CA ASN A 518 11.40 7.23 -12.42
C ASN A 518 11.46 5.82 -13.00
N GLY A 519 12.65 5.23 -13.13
CA GLY A 519 12.80 3.87 -13.67
C GLY A 519 12.69 2.77 -12.62
N ALA A 520 13.59 1.78 -12.69
CA ALA A 520 13.54 0.55 -11.90
C ALA A 520 13.59 0.76 -10.37
N GLY A 521 14.15 1.87 -9.90
CA GLY A 521 14.21 2.24 -8.48
C GLY A 521 12.91 2.87 -7.94
N ALA A 522 11.91 3.07 -8.80
CA ALA A 522 10.64 3.65 -8.39
C ALA A 522 9.86 2.72 -7.46
N GLU A 523 9.24 3.30 -6.45
CA GLU A 523 8.35 2.59 -5.52
C GLU A 523 6.87 2.86 -5.86
N ALA A 524 6.03 1.84 -5.71
CA ALA A 524 4.58 1.95 -5.76
C ALA A 524 4.07 2.66 -4.50
N THR A 525 4.01 3.99 -4.57
CA THR A 525 3.83 4.86 -3.39
C THR A 525 2.43 4.88 -2.79
N HIS A 526 1.46 4.16 -3.36
CA HIS A 526 0.10 4.07 -2.83
C HIS A 526 0.08 3.34 -1.48
N ILE A 527 1.10 2.52 -1.21
CA ILE A 527 1.29 1.84 0.07
C ILE A 527 1.44 2.80 1.25
N TRP A 528 1.79 4.07 1.01
CA TRP A 528 1.90 5.09 2.04
C TRP A 528 0.55 5.76 2.36
N ASP A 529 -0.57 5.24 1.83
CA ASP A 529 -1.91 5.64 2.24
C ASP A 529 -2.06 5.46 3.77
N PRO A 530 -2.57 6.46 4.52
CA PRO A 530 -2.81 6.35 5.95
C PRO A 530 -3.69 5.16 6.36
N GLY A 531 -4.53 4.66 5.45
CA GLY A 531 -5.37 3.48 5.62
C GLY A 531 -4.74 2.16 5.18
N ALA A 532 -3.53 2.17 4.59
CA ALA A 532 -2.94 1.00 3.96
C ALA A 532 -2.68 -0.16 4.95
N PRO A 533 -3.13 -1.40 4.63
CA PRO A 533 -2.76 -2.58 5.37
C PRO A 533 -1.30 -3.00 5.11
N LEU A 534 -0.59 -3.40 6.17
CA LEU A 534 0.83 -3.79 6.08
C LEU A 534 1.08 -4.97 5.12
N LEU A 535 0.27 -6.02 5.20
CA LEU A 535 0.45 -7.22 4.37
C LEU A 535 0.16 -6.95 2.90
N GLU A 536 -0.85 -6.13 2.60
CA GLU A 536 -1.16 -5.71 1.21
C GLU A 536 -0.07 -4.81 0.64
N SER A 537 0.53 -3.97 1.48
CA SER A 537 1.66 -3.12 1.12
C SER A 537 2.89 -3.94 0.75
N TYR A 538 3.26 -4.95 1.57
CA TYR A 538 4.33 -5.87 1.22
C TYR A 538 4.00 -6.72 -0.01
N GLY A 539 2.76 -7.21 -0.13
CA GLY A 539 2.32 -7.95 -1.32
C GLY A 539 2.48 -7.13 -2.61
N SER A 540 2.15 -5.83 -2.55
CA SER A 540 2.39 -4.90 -3.66
C SER A 540 3.88 -4.78 -3.96
N LEU A 541 4.73 -4.55 -2.95
CA LEU A 541 6.17 -4.41 -3.16
C LEU A 541 6.82 -5.69 -3.72
N PHE A 542 6.49 -6.86 -3.18
CA PHE A 542 7.00 -8.14 -3.69
C PHE A 542 6.60 -8.38 -5.15
N TYR A 543 5.35 -8.11 -5.50
CA TYR A 543 4.87 -8.21 -6.88
C TYR A 543 5.66 -7.32 -7.85
N HIS A 544 5.97 -6.07 -7.45
CA HIS A 544 6.77 -5.16 -8.28
C HIS A 544 8.20 -5.67 -8.47
N TRP A 545 8.85 -6.17 -7.41
CA TRP A 545 10.18 -6.76 -7.52
C TRP A 545 10.20 -8.05 -8.36
N ASP A 546 9.20 -8.92 -8.22
CA ASP A 546 9.06 -10.13 -9.04
C ASP A 546 8.99 -9.77 -10.53
N LEU A 547 8.18 -8.77 -10.88
CA LEU A 547 8.04 -8.29 -12.24
C LEU A 547 9.33 -7.66 -12.77
N LEU A 548 9.99 -6.84 -11.96
CA LEU A 548 11.24 -6.20 -12.35
C LEU A 548 12.33 -7.23 -12.69
N PHE A 549 12.45 -8.29 -11.89
CA PHE A 549 13.36 -9.42 -12.19
C PHE A 549 12.91 -10.22 -13.41
N ALA A 550 11.61 -10.46 -13.59
CA ALA A 550 11.08 -11.20 -14.74
C ALA A 550 11.31 -10.44 -16.07
N ILE A 551 11.08 -9.13 -16.10
CA ILE A 551 11.36 -8.27 -17.26
C ILE A 551 12.87 -8.26 -17.53
N GLY A 552 13.69 -8.07 -16.50
CA GLY A 552 15.15 -8.14 -16.64
C GLY A 552 15.64 -9.49 -17.17
N ALA A 553 15.01 -10.61 -16.77
CA ALA A 553 15.32 -11.94 -17.29
C ALA A 553 14.96 -12.10 -18.78
N ALA A 554 13.81 -11.57 -19.20
CA ALA A 554 13.40 -11.55 -20.60
C ALA A 554 14.39 -10.73 -21.44
N ASN A 555 14.78 -9.54 -20.97
CA ASN A 555 15.74 -8.69 -21.66
C ASN A 555 17.16 -9.27 -21.68
N ARG A 556 17.54 -10.05 -20.65
CA ARG A 556 18.80 -10.83 -20.66
C ARG A 556 18.82 -11.91 -21.74
N SER A 557 17.68 -12.53 -22.04
CA SER A 557 17.60 -13.51 -23.15
C SER A 557 17.76 -12.87 -24.53
N ALA A 558 17.61 -11.55 -24.63
CA ALA A 558 17.91 -10.74 -25.82
C ALA A 558 19.37 -10.22 -25.84
N GLU A 559 20.31 -10.98 -25.28
CA GLU A 559 21.77 -10.73 -25.23
C GLU A 559 22.26 -9.51 -24.42
N LEU A 560 21.38 -8.82 -23.67
CA LEU A 560 21.80 -7.76 -22.76
C LEU A 560 22.45 -8.33 -21.48
N ARG A 561 23.56 -7.72 -21.03
CA ARG A 561 24.30 -8.16 -19.84
C ARG A 561 24.00 -7.26 -18.63
N PRO A 562 23.56 -7.81 -17.49
CA PRO A 562 23.36 -7.02 -16.28
C PRO A 562 24.70 -6.60 -15.67
N PRO A 563 24.76 -5.45 -14.97
CA PRO A 563 25.96 -5.05 -14.23
C PRO A 563 26.27 -6.02 -13.08
N SER A 564 27.55 -6.08 -12.69
CA SER A 564 27.96 -6.84 -11.52
C SER A 564 27.50 -6.17 -10.22
N GLY A 565 27.44 -6.93 -9.12
CA GLY A 565 27.18 -6.36 -7.79
C GLY A 565 28.22 -5.30 -7.37
N ILE A 566 29.47 -5.47 -7.77
CA ILE A 566 30.55 -4.49 -7.51
C ILE A 566 30.27 -3.17 -8.26
N GLN A 567 29.81 -3.26 -9.51
CA GLN A 567 29.45 -2.07 -10.29
C GLN A 567 28.26 -1.34 -9.66
N LEU A 568 27.22 -2.07 -9.22
CA LEU A 568 26.10 -1.47 -8.50
C LEU A 568 26.55 -0.75 -7.22
N LEU A 569 27.42 -1.37 -6.44
CA LEU A 569 27.95 -0.76 -5.22
C LEU A 569 28.75 0.52 -5.52
N ARG A 570 29.59 0.52 -6.56
CA ARG A 570 30.33 1.71 -6.99
C ARG A 570 29.40 2.85 -7.40
N GLU A 571 28.36 2.56 -8.19
CA GLU A 571 27.35 3.55 -8.59
C GLU A 571 26.60 4.10 -7.38
N PHE A 572 26.23 3.23 -6.43
CA PHE A 572 25.57 3.64 -5.19
C PHE A 572 26.45 4.58 -4.35
N LEU A 573 27.72 4.23 -4.14
CA LEU A 573 28.67 5.06 -3.38
C LEU A 573 28.93 6.39 -4.09
N SER A 574 29.05 6.38 -5.42
CA SER A 574 29.20 7.60 -6.23
C SER A 574 27.98 8.50 -6.09
N TYR A 575 26.78 7.93 -6.14
CA TYR A 575 25.53 8.67 -5.93
C TYR A 575 25.46 9.26 -4.51
N GLN A 576 25.80 8.48 -3.47
CA GLN A 576 25.80 8.99 -2.10
C GLN A 576 26.75 10.17 -1.90
N LYS A 577 27.93 10.14 -2.54
CA LYS A 577 28.87 11.26 -2.49
C LYS A 577 28.27 12.51 -3.12
N LEU A 578 27.68 12.36 -4.31
CA LEU A 578 27.03 13.46 -5.03
C LEU A 578 25.82 14.04 -4.28
N ALA A 579 24.99 13.18 -3.69
CA ALA A 579 23.77 13.59 -2.98
C ALA A 579 24.04 14.43 -1.72
N ARG A 580 25.20 14.24 -1.07
CA ARG A 580 25.62 15.06 0.09
C ARG A 580 25.82 16.53 -0.28
N ASP A 581 26.10 16.82 -1.55
CA ASP A 581 26.44 18.15 -2.03
C ASP A 581 25.21 18.98 -2.48
N TYR A 582 24.02 18.36 -2.55
CA TYR A 582 22.80 19.02 -3.05
C TYR A 582 22.11 19.96 -2.05
N GLY A 583 22.49 19.91 -0.77
CA GLY A 583 21.84 20.69 0.30
C GLY A 583 20.43 20.20 0.66
N VAL A 584 19.74 20.92 1.55
CA VAL A 584 18.36 20.63 1.97
C VAL A 584 17.38 21.23 0.96
N SER A 585 16.31 20.50 0.62
CA SER A 585 15.20 20.97 -0.21
C SER A 585 14.37 22.06 0.51
N ASP A 586 13.99 23.13 -0.20
CA ASP A 586 13.07 24.15 0.33
C ASP A 586 11.68 23.56 0.63
#